data_AF-A0AAU7N2P0-F1
#
_entry.id   AF-A0AAU7N2P0-F1
#
_cell.length_a   1.000
_cell.length_b   1.000
_cell.length_c   1.000
_cell.angle_alpha   90.00
_cell.angle_beta   90.00
_cell.angle_gamma   90.00
#
_symmetry.space_group_name_H-M   'P 1'
#
loop_
_entity.id
_entity.type
_entity.pdbx_description
1 polymer ?
#
loop_
_entity_poly.entity_id
_entity_poly.type
_entity_poly.pdbx_seq_one_letter_code
_entity_poly.pdbx_strand_id
1 'polypeptide(L)'
;MEVKKIKFIVLLSLCLGIWVSCKSISPIATSTNTNIIGSWEGCDGRVVTFYTNKNGEIEGRYEKLGGLGQYKFTLNEVGFHLSQQTPGTYVGQVKWRNTMGKETWRDETIVVENNILKTSSSDDCSKELTRVEQK
;
A
#
# COMPACT_ATOMS: atom_id res chain seq x y z
N MET A 1 12.07 86.52 -32.37
CA MET A 1 11.12 86.66 -31.25
C MET A 1 10.65 85.25 -30.90
N GLU A 2 11.25 84.57 -29.90
CA GLU A 2 10.91 84.66 -28.45
C GLU A 2 9.45 84.21 -28.23
N VAL A 3 9.04 83.16 -27.48
CA VAL A 3 9.54 82.42 -26.29
C VAL A 3 8.72 81.08 -26.24
N LYS A 4 9.32 79.87 -26.19
CA LYS A 4 9.39 78.91 -25.02
C LYS A 4 8.02 78.61 -24.35
N LYS A 5 7.61 77.42 -23.88
CA LYS A 5 8.30 76.24 -23.28
C LYS A 5 7.25 75.22 -22.76
N ILE A 6 7.64 73.93 -22.72
CA ILE A 6 7.46 72.93 -21.62
C ILE A 6 6.18 72.04 -21.51
N LYS A 7 6.42 70.74 -21.78
CA LYS A 7 6.17 69.48 -21.01
C LYS A 7 4.92 69.33 -20.10
N PHE A 8 4.22 68.20 -20.23
CA PHE A 8 4.03 67.14 -19.20
C PHE A 8 3.21 65.97 -19.80
N ILE A 9 3.77 64.77 -20.03
CA ILE A 9 3.84 63.56 -19.16
C ILE A 9 2.46 63.02 -18.75
N VAL A 10 2.21 61.72 -19.01
CA VAL A 10 1.71 60.67 -18.09
C VAL A 10 0.67 59.72 -18.76
N LEU A 11 1.13 58.48 -18.99
CA LEU A 11 0.50 57.17 -18.70
C LEU A 11 -0.89 56.84 -19.34
N LEU A 12 -1.32 55.61 -19.58
CA LEU A 12 -0.91 54.31 -19.07
C LEU A 12 -1.35 53.22 -20.07
N SER A 13 -0.45 52.29 -20.34
CA SER A 13 -0.74 50.95 -20.85
C SER A 13 -1.76 50.24 -19.96
N LEU A 14 -2.72 49.52 -20.56
CA LEU A 14 -3.34 48.36 -19.90
C LEU A 14 -3.64 47.28 -20.94
N CYS A 15 -2.58 46.64 -21.44
CA CYS A 15 -2.70 45.32 -22.05
C CYS A 15 -3.14 44.33 -20.96
N LEU A 16 -4.43 44.07 -20.85
CA LEU A 16 -4.97 42.97 -20.05
C LEU A 16 -4.68 41.65 -20.78
N GLY A 17 -3.42 41.22 -20.70
CA GLY A 17 -3.04 39.84 -20.94
C GLY A 17 -3.69 38.99 -19.86
N ILE A 18 -4.78 38.32 -20.20
CA ILE A 18 -5.38 37.30 -19.35
C ILE A 18 -4.43 36.09 -19.42
N TRP A 19 -3.39 36.13 -18.58
CA TRP A 19 -2.67 34.93 -18.19
C TRP A 19 -3.66 34.09 -17.39
N VAL A 20 -4.40 33.23 -18.11
CA VAL A 20 -5.11 32.13 -17.49
C VAL A 20 -4.02 31.22 -16.95
N SER A 21 -3.65 31.47 -15.69
CA SER A 21 -2.77 30.61 -14.92
C SER A 21 -3.44 29.25 -14.92
N CYS A 22 -2.96 28.36 -15.78
CA CYS A 22 -3.25 26.94 -15.70
C CYS A 22 -2.68 26.53 -14.34
N LYS A 23 -3.50 26.59 -13.30
CA LYS A 23 -3.21 25.95 -12.03
C LYS A 23 -3.19 24.47 -12.37
N SER A 24 -2.00 23.97 -12.68
CA SER A 24 -1.72 22.54 -12.68
C SER A 24 -2.15 22.05 -11.30
N ILE A 25 -3.35 21.48 -11.24
CA ILE A 25 -3.79 20.73 -10.07
C ILE A 25 -2.85 19.53 -10.09
N SER A 26 -1.75 19.62 -9.34
CA SER A 26 -0.91 18.46 -9.09
C SER A 26 -1.86 17.38 -8.59
N PRO A 27 -1.95 16.21 -9.25
CA PRO A 27 -2.73 15.11 -8.69
C PRO A 27 -2.18 14.89 -7.29
N ILE A 28 -3.07 14.94 -6.30
CA ILE A 28 -2.75 14.47 -4.96
C ILE A 28 -2.30 13.03 -5.20
N ALA A 29 -1.00 12.78 -5.04
CA ALA A 29 -0.46 11.44 -5.11
C ALA A 29 -1.05 10.70 -3.91
N THR A 30 -2.22 10.08 -4.10
CA THR A 30 -2.65 9.00 -3.24
C THR A 30 -1.52 8.00 -3.33
N SER A 31 -0.72 7.89 -2.27
CA SER A 31 0.33 6.89 -2.15
C SER A 31 -0.32 5.54 -2.44
N THR A 32 -0.17 5.03 -3.66
CA THR A 32 -0.56 3.68 -4.06
C THR A 32 0.45 2.77 -3.36
N ASN A 33 0.23 2.55 -2.07
CA ASN A 33 1.08 1.67 -1.29
C ASN A 33 0.86 0.25 -1.80
N THR A 34 1.79 -0.19 -2.64
CA THR A 34 1.86 -1.54 -3.21
C THR A 34 2.83 -2.44 -2.46
N ASN A 35 3.43 -1.95 -1.36
CA ASN A 35 4.41 -2.71 -0.60
C ASN A 35 3.68 -3.67 0.35
N ILE A 36 4.07 -4.93 0.40
CA ILE A 36 3.53 -5.92 1.35
C ILE A 36 4.16 -5.82 2.74
N ILE A 37 5.36 -5.25 2.88
CA ILE A 37 6.09 -5.24 4.15
C ILE A 37 5.30 -4.48 5.23
N GLY A 38 5.24 -5.06 6.43
CA GLY A 38 4.46 -4.58 7.57
C GLY A 38 3.33 -5.53 7.95
N SER A 39 2.45 -5.04 8.83
CA SER A 39 1.39 -5.82 9.48
C SER A 39 0.03 -5.62 8.81
N TRP A 40 -0.74 -6.69 8.73
CA TRP A 40 -2.03 -6.75 8.05
C TRP A 40 -3.03 -7.54 8.87
N GLU A 41 -4.25 -7.01 9.03
CA GLU A 41 -5.31 -7.60 9.84
C GLU A 41 -6.44 -8.15 8.96
N GLY A 42 -6.84 -9.40 9.23
CA GLY A 42 -7.99 -10.05 8.60
C GLY A 42 -9.27 -9.91 9.42
N CYS A 43 -10.42 -10.27 8.85
CA CYS A 43 -11.72 -10.05 9.53
C CYS A 43 -11.94 -10.89 10.80
N ASP A 44 -11.10 -11.90 11.04
CA ASP A 44 -11.14 -12.73 12.24
C ASP A 44 -10.15 -12.27 13.32
N GLY A 45 -9.57 -11.08 13.17
CA GLY A 45 -8.61 -10.49 14.10
C GLY A 45 -7.22 -11.13 14.05
N ARG A 46 -6.94 -11.97 13.04
CA ARG A 46 -5.56 -12.43 12.78
C ARG A 46 -4.73 -11.24 12.30
N VAL A 47 -3.47 -11.21 12.70
CA VAL A 47 -2.51 -10.22 12.20
C VAL A 47 -1.29 -10.96 11.66
N VAL A 48 -0.97 -10.70 10.39
CA VAL A 48 0.22 -11.22 9.71
C VAL A 48 1.19 -10.08 9.48
N THR A 49 2.45 -10.26 9.87
CA THR A 49 3.52 -9.31 9.58
C THR A 49 4.47 -9.90 8.55
N PHE A 50 4.65 -9.18 7.46
CA PHE A 50 5.59 -9.52 6.40
C PHE A 50 6.90 -8.74 6.55
N TYR A 51 8.01 -9.44 6.37
CA TYR A 51 9.35 -8.86 6.34
C TYR A 51 10.22 -9.57 5.29
N THR A 52 11.24 -8.88 4.82
CA THR A 52 12.25 -9.46 3.92
C THR A 52 13.33 -10.13 4.77
N ASN A 53 13.61 -11.40 4.52
CA ASN A 53 14.68 -12.13 5.18
C ASN A 53 16.05 -11.78 4.55
N LYS A 54 17.15 -12.28 5.14
CA LYS A 54 18.52 -12.04 4.68
C LYS A 54 18.82 -12.53 3.25
N ASN A 55 17.99 -13.41 2.70
CA ASN A 55 18.13 -13.95 1.34
C ASN A 55 17.32 -13.14 0.32
N GLY A 56 16.58 -12.10 0.75
CA GLY A 56 15.69 -11.32 -0.11
C GLY A 56 14.31 -11.94 -0.29
N GLU A 57 13.99 -13.05 0.37
CA GLU A 57 12.67 -13.68 0.34
C GLU A 57 11.75 -13.00 1.37
N ILE A 58 10.45 -13.04 1.13
CA ILE A 58 9.46 -12.44 2.04
C ILE A 58 8.83 -13.55 2.88
N GLU A 59 8.85 -13.38 4.20
CA GLU A 59 8.17 -14.27 5.14
C GLU A 59 7.03 -13.54 5.83
N GLY A 60 5.89 -14.19 5.98
CA GLY A 60 4.76 -13.70 6.77
C GLY A 60 4.62 -14.50 8.06
N ARG A 61 4.61 -13.83 9.22
CA ARG A 61 4.43 -14.45 10.54
C ARG A 61 3.17 -13.97 11.23
N TYR A 62 2.52 -14.86 11.98
CA TYR A 62 1.31 -14.53 12.74
C TYR A 62 1.64 -13.83 14.07
N GLU A 63 1.38 -12.53 14.16
CA GLU A 63 1.48 -11.76 15.41
C GLU A 63 0.23 -11.88 16.28
N LYS A 64 -0.94 -12.05 15.65
CA LYS A 64 -2.20 -12.42 16.32
C LYS A 64 -2.83 -13.56 15.56
N LEU A 65 -3.35 -14.54 16.28
CA LEU A 65 -3.95 -15.71 15.65
C LEU A 65 -5.39 -15.45 15.18
N GLY A 66 -6.17 -14.65 15.91
CA GLY A 66 -7.59 -14.51 15.61
C GLY A 66 -8.27 -15.88 15.52
N GLY A 67 -8.99 -16.10 14.42
CA GLY A 67 -9.63 -17.38 14.09
C GLY A 67 -8.67 -18.56 13.87
N LEU A 68 -7.37 -18.34 13.68
CA LEU A 68 -6.40 -19.40 13.38
C LEU A 68 -6.11 -20.33 14.57
N GLY A 69 -6.39 -19.91 15.80
CA GLY A 69 -6.13 -20.71 17.00
C GLY A 69 -6.84 -22.08 16.98
N GLN A 70 -8.03 -22.15 16.38
CA GLN A 70 -8.79 -23.41 16.26
C GLN A 70 -8.09 -24.46 15.38
N TYR A 71 -7.22 -24.00 14.47
CA TYR A 71 -6.44 -24.85 13.56
C TYR A 71 -5.03 -25.13 14.11
N LYS A 72 -4.78 -24.85 15.39
CA LYS A 72 -3.49 -25.14 16.07
C LYS A 72 -2.30 -24.35 15.53
N PHE A 73 -2.51 -23.18 14.93
CA PHE A 73 -1.41 -22.24 14.66
C PHE A 73 -0.86 -21.67 15.96
N THR A 74 0.42 -21.28 15.96
CA THR A 74 1.09 -20.64 17.10
C THR A 74 1.56 -19.23 16.77
N LEU A 75 1.72 -18.40 17.81
CA LEU A 75 2.25 -17.05 17.65
C LEU A 75 3.68 -17.09 17.07
N ASN A 76 3.99 -16.13 16.22
CA ASN A 76 5.25 -16.01 15.48
C ASN A 76 5.55 -17.18 14.52
N GLU A 77 4.59 -18.08 14.31
CA GLU A 77 4.71 -19.13 13.30
C GLU A 77 4.74 -18.52 11.90
N VAL A 78 5.60 -19.05 11.03
CA VAL A 78 5.63 -18.67 9.61
C VAL A 78 4.39 -19.24 8.93
N GLY A 79 3.57 -18.36 8.37
CA GLY A 79 2.39 -18.68 7.58
C GLY A 79 2.61 -18.52 6.07
N PHE A 80 3.60 -17.74 5.65
CA PHE A 80 3.81 -17.41 4.24
C PHE A 80 5.28 -17.40 3.87
N HIS A 81 5.56 -17.90 2.67
CA HIS A 81 6.83 -17.72 1.95
C HIS A 81 6.51 -17.12 0.60
N LEU A 82 7.04 -15.94 0.31
CA LEU A 82 6.68 -15.16 -0.87
C LEU A 82 7.92 -14.58 -1.55
N SER A 83 7.78 -14.31 -2.83
CA SER A 83 8.69 -13.50 -3.62
C SER A 83 7.89 -12.45 -4.39
N GLN A 84 8.50 -11.29 -4.62
CA GLN A 84 7.87 -10.25 -5.42
C GLN A 84 8.04 -10.58 -6.91
N GLN A 85 6.92 -10.67 -7.63
CA GLN A 85 6.92 -10.82 -9.09
C GLN A 85 6.97 -9.46 -9.77
N THR A 86 6.09 -8.55 -9.35
CA THR A 86 6.00 -7.17 -9.84
C THR A 86 5.66 -6.23 -8.68
N PRO A 87 5.81 -4.90 -8.81
CA PRO A 87 5.27 -3.97 -7.84
C PRO A 87 3.79 -4.29 -7.53
N GLY A 88 3.47 -4.52 -6.26
CA GLY A 88 2.12 -4.88 -5.81
C GLY A 88 1.73 -6.35 -5.93
N THR A 89 2.51 -7.20 -6.60
CA THR A 89 2.15 -8.62 -6.80
C THR A 89 3.23 -9.54 -6.27
N TYR A 90 2.82 -10.47 -5.42
CA TYR A 90 3.68 -11.41 -4.71
C TYR A 90 3.16 -12.83 -4.92
N VAL A 91 4.08 -13.79 -5.08
CA VAL A 91 3.72 -15.20 -5.27
C VAL A 91 4.57 -16.09 -4.39
N GLY A 92 4.02 -17.24 -4.03
CA GLY A 92 4.75 -18.25 -3.28
C GLY A 92 3.78 -19.23 -2.65
N GLN A 93 3.93 -19.47 -1.35
CA GLN A 93 3.15 -20.47 -0.64
C GLN A 93 2.58 -19.94 0.68
N VAL A 94 1.37 -20.39 0.99
CA VAL A 94 0.69 -20.18 2.27
C VAL A 94 0.52 -21.51 3.00
N LYS A 95 0.75 -21.48 4.31
CA LYS A 95 0.56 -22.61 5.20
C LYS A 95 -0.93 -22.80 5.47
N TRP A 96 -1.42 -23.98 5.12
CA TRP A 96 -2.74 -24.47 5.47
C TRP A 96 -2.66 -25.53 6.55
N ARG A 97 -3.61 -25.50 7.49
CA ARG A 97 -3.73 -26.51 8.54
C ARG A 97 -5.19 -26.87 8.73
N ASN A 98 -5.49 -28.16 8.85
CA ASN A 98 -6.84 -28.61 9.21
C ASN A 98 -7.06 -28.52 10.74
N THR A 99 -8.28 -28.80 11.20
CA THR A 99 -8.64 -28.76 12.64
C THR A 99 -7.90 -29.80 13.49
N MET A 100 -7.34 -30.84 12.87
CA MET A 100 -6.47 -31.83 13.52
C MET A 100 -5.01 -31.39 13.61
N GLY A 101 -4.65 -30.24 13.04
CA GLY A 101 -3.28 -29.74 13.03
C GLY A 101 -2.42 -30.23 11.86
N LYS A 102 -2.98 -30.98 10.90
CA LYS A 102 -2.23 -31.47 9.74
C LYS A 102 -1.92 -30.33 8.79
N GLU A 103 -0.62 -30.11 8.56
CA GLU A 103 -0.08 -29.04 7.74
C GLU A 103 0.05 -29.43 6.26
N THR A 104 -0.20 -28.46 5.38
CA THR A 104 0.12 -28.49 3.95
C THR A 104 0.50 -27.09 3.49
N TRP A 105 1.38 -26.96 2.51
CA TRP A 105 1.66 -25.68 1.84
C TRP A 105 0.92 -25.64 0.50
N ARG A 106 0.33 -24.49 0.18
CA ARG A 106 -0.43 -24.27 -1.06
C ARG A 106 0.07 -23.03 -1.77
N ASP A 107 -0.01 -23.04 -3.09
CA ASP A 107 0.37 -21.88 -3.89
C ASP A 107 -0.52 -20.67 -3.54
N GLU A 108 0.09 -19.51 -3.51
CA GLU A 108 -0.54 -18.25 -3.12
C GLU A 108 -0.06 -17.12 -4.02
N THR A 109 -1.01 -16.24 -4.35
CA THR A 109 -0.77 -14.96 -5.02
C THR A 109 -1.40 -13.87 -4.18
N ILE A 110 -0.59 -12.90 -3.81
CA ILE A 110 -1.00 -11.73 -3.04
C ILE A 110 -0.89 -10.48 -3.92
N VAL A 111 -1.96 -9.70 -3.96
CA VAL A 111 -2.00 -8.39 -4.61
C VAL A 111 -2.21 -7.31 -3.55
N VAL A 112 -1.33 -6.32 -3.52
CA VAL A 112 -1.40 -5.17 -2.61
C VAL A 112 -1.73 -3.92 -3.38
N GLU A 113 -2.87 -3.32 -3.06
CA GLU A 113 -3.34 -2.08 -3.67
C GLU A 113 -4.04 -1.21 -2.61
N ASN A 114 -3.67 0.07 -2.52
CA ASN A 114 -4.34 1.06 -1.66
C ASN A 114 -4.48 0.61 -0.18
N ASN A 115 -3.43 0.03 0.40
CA ASN A 115 -3.43 -0.51 1.77
C ASN A 115 -4.42 -1.67 2.00
N ILE A 116 -4.83 -2.34 0.93
CA ILE A 116 -5.58 -3.60 0.95
C ILE A 116 -4.68 -4.69 0.38
N LEU A 117 -4.57 -5.78 1.11
CA LEU A 117 -3.88 -7.00 0.69
C LEU A 117 -4.94 -8.03 0.32
N LYS A 118 -4.91 -8.49 -0.93
CA LYS A 118 -5.82 -9.51 -1.46
C LYS A 118 -5.07 -10.80 -1.73
N THR A 119 -5.65 -11.93 -1.36
CA THR A 119 -5.04 -13.26 -1.56
C THR A 119 -5.89 -14.12 -2.49
N SER A 120 -5.26 -15.06 -3.18
CA SER A 120 -5.90 -15.96 -4.14
C SER A 120 -6.45 -17.27 -3.55
N SER A 121 -5.82 -17.82 -2.50
CA SER A 121 -6.10 -19.20 -2.05
C SER A 121 -6.53 -19.32 -0.59
N SER A 122 -6.90 -18.20 0.02
CA SER A 122 -7.14 -18.10 1.45
C SER A 122 -8.61 -18.28 1.85
N ASP A 123 -8.83 -18.54 3.14
CA ASP A 123 -10.16 -18.60 3.75
C ASP A 123 -10.91 -17.26 3.63
N ASP A 124 -12.23 -17.27 3.91
CA ASP A 124 -13.07 -16.08 3.72
C ASP A 124 -12.56 -14.82 4.46
N CYS A 125 -11.92 -14.98 5.62
CA CYS A 125 -11.37 -13.85 6.38
C CYS A 125 -9.98 -13.39 5.95
N SER A 126 -9.38 -14.09 5.01
CA SER A 126 -8.08 -13.77 4.46
C SER A 126 -8.14 -13.20 3.04
N LYS A 127 -9.32 -13.20 2.42
CA LYS A 127 -9.52 -12.67 1.06
C LYS A 127 -9.07 -11.22 0.92
N GLU A 128 -9.32 -10.42 1.94
CA GLU A 128 -8.89 -9.02 2.03
C GLU A 128 -8.41 -8.72 3.45
N LEU A 129 -7.19 -8.22 3.58
CA LEU A 129 -6.61 -7.74 4.83
C LEU A 129 -6.31 -6.25 4.71
N THR A 130 -6.49 -5.53 5.82
CA THR A 130 -6.19 -4.11 5.90
C THR A 130 -4.86 -3.88 6.61
N ARG A 131 -4.08 -2.91 6.13
CA ARG A 131 -2.82 -2.53 6.77
C ARG A 131 -3.06 -2.03 8.19
N VAL A 132 -2.27 -2.52 9.15
CA VAL A 132 -2.29 -2.04 10.53
C VAL A 132 -1.34 -0.84 10.63
N GLU A 133 -1.87 0.31 11.05
CA GLU A 133 -1.04 1.49 11.35
C GLU A 133 -0.26 1.25 12.65
N GLN A 134 1.05 1.48 12.62
CA GLN A 134 1.85 1.50 13.83
C GLN A 134 1.50 2.78 14.60
N LYS A 135 1.00 2.63 15.83
CA LYS A 135 0.79 3.74 16.77
C LYS A 135 2.07 4.10 17.50
#